data_AF-A0A1X1Z4F3-F1
#
_entry.id   AF-A0A1X1Z4F3-F1
#
_cell.length_a   1.000
_cell.length_b   1.000
_cell.length_c   1.000
_cell.angle_alpha   90.00
_cell.angle_beta   90.00
_cell.angle_gamma   90.00
#
_symmetry.space_group_name_H-M   'P 1'
#
loop_
_entity.id
_entity.type
_entity.pdbx_description
1 polymer ?
#
loop_
_entity_poly.entity_id
_entity_poly.type
_entity_poly.pdbx_seq_one_letter_code
_entity_poly.pdbx_strand_id
1 'polypeptide(L)'
;MELEQGYRAEIHKNHNDTVDVETYGGGFDLSRRAVAPHLRVGRDKWFNLLWLIPIGFVGLVATIAIGKGVRHMPGVEAFIARYPGSSPSTAVADGLPAWAGWTHFFNLFMMIFIIRAGIQILCDHPRLYFSRNSTPGKDEWLRVGPPVPDDPYWTANADTVALPAQFGLPGFRHSIGLARWWHMGVGVLWLLNGAVFYVLLFTTGQWRRIVPTSWDVIPHAASVMIQYASLDWPDDHTWTNYNALQLISYFVTVFIAAPAALITALGMSPALSQRLGLISKRMRLNLQIARSLHFGVLVYFLLFILVHVTMVFATDAFDNLNHMFAARGCAQGAGPECHSPAGFYVFCVAAVICTVGWIAATPLTLRYPRVVQKVGYALIGPFQRALEQLDPEPGTFTEDDISPFHWRNGRLPETVEYKEYEANDFKDWRLKVYGLVENPMEFSLEDLKALPYHDQITQHMCVQAWSGVAKWGGVSMSTIMEIVKPLPQAKWAIFYSMGLGATGGIFYNAHPVDQMWHHMSMLAYNMNDQPLPYMHGRPLRLRNELQHGYKLVKWIKGIEFVESYKEIGSGHGGYSEDHKFFGRHQTI
;
A
#
# COMPACT_ATOMS: atom_id res chain seq x y z
N MET A 1 -6.53 48.15 2.83
CA MET A 1 -5.17 47.62 2.66
C MET A 1 -4.61 46.93 3.91
N GLU A 2 -5.38 46.85 5.01
CA GLU A 2 -5.06 46.02 6.22
C GLU A 2 -5.93 44.75 6.35
N LEU A 3 -6.88 44.51 5.43
CA LEU A 3 -7.81 43.37 5.41
C LEU A 3 -7.28 42.12 4.67
N GLU A 4 -6.03 42.16 4.16
CA GLU A 4 -5.41 41.08 3.38
C GLU A 4 -4.47 40.15 4.20
N GLN A 5 -4.36 40.31 5.52
CA GLN A 5 -3.76 39.27 6.37
C GLN A 5 -4.80 38.15 6.62
N GLY A 6 -5.19 37.47 5.54
CA GLY A 6 -6.07 36.30 5.60
C GLY A 6 -5.37 35.06 6.19
N TYR A 7 -6.12 33.97 6.38
CA TYR A 7 -5.62 32.70 6.91
C TYR A 7 -4.38 32.14 6.19
N ARG A 8 -4.13 32.57 4.95
CA ARG A 8 -2.91 32.29 4.18
C ARG A 8 -1.63 32.66 4.92
N ALA A 9 -1.62 33.73 5.70
CA ALA A 9 -0.44 34.18 6.45
C ALA A 9 -0.08 33.27 7.63
N GLU A 10 -1.06 32.52 8.15
CA GLU A 10 -0.86 31.54 9.23
C GLU A 10 -0.30 30.19 8.72
N ILE A 11 -0.18 30.02 7.40
CA ILE A 11 0.33 28.79 6.79
C ILE A 11 1.85 28.82 6.73
N HIS A 12 2.48 27.79 7.28
CA HIS A 12 3.91 27.59 7.16
C HIS A 12 4.25 26.98 5.79
N LYS A 13 5.08 27.69 5.02
CA LYS A 13 5.66 27.17 3.78
C LYS A 13 6.77 26.19 4.11
N ASN A 14 6.79 25.05 3.43
CA ASN A 14 7.96 24.20 3.39
C ASN A 14 8.96 24.79 2.38
N HIS A 15 10.08 25.31 2.89
CA HIS A 15 11.18 25.85 2.08
C HIS A 15 12.26 24.81 1.76
N ASN A 16 12.22 23.64 2.40
CA ASN A 16 13.22 22.59 2.20
C ASN A 16 12.73 21.58 1.17
N ASP A 17 13.45 21.54 0.05
CA ASP A 17 13.30 20.49 -0.97
C ASP A 17 14.00 19.18 -0.59
N THR A 18 14.53 19.09 0.63
CA THR A 18 15.15 17.89 1.23
C THR A 18 14.36 17.40 2.45
N VAL A 19 14.47 16.11 2.75
CA VAL A 19 13.90 15.51 3.96
C VAL A 19 14.96 15.44 5.05
N ASP A 20 14.69 16.13 6.15
CA ASP A 20 15.36 15.89 7.42
C ASP A 20 14.54 14.88 8.24
N VAL A 21 15.12 13.72 8.51
CA VAL A 21 14.46 12.59 9.18
C VAL A 21 14.07 12.93 10.62
N GLU A 22 14.80 13.81 11.29
CA GLU A 22 14.55 14.15 12.69
C GLU A 22 13.35 15.08 12.85
N THR A 23 13.15 15.98 11.89
CA THR A 23 12.07 16.98 11.94
C THR A 23 10.86 16.61 11.08
N TYR A 24 11.01 15.64 10.17
CA TYR A 24 9.95 15.26 9.24
C TYR A 24 8.64 14.89 9.93
N GLY A 25 7.54 15.45 9.41
CA GLY A 25 6.21 15.16 9.93
C GLY A 25 5.97 15.68 11.35
N GLY A 26 6.81 16.58 11.85
CA GLY A 26 6.67 17.24 13.15
C GLY A 26 7.41 16.56 14.29
N GLY A 27 8.57 15.95 14.00
CA GLY A 27 9.45 15.35 14.99
C GLY A 27 8.85 14.14 15.69
N PHE A 28 8.47 13.11 14.92
CA PHE A 28 7.98 11.87 15.52
C PHE A 28 9.04 11.21 16.39
N ASP A 29 8.63 10.63 17.52
CA ASP A 29 9.50 9.75 18.29
C ASP A 29 10.07 8.63 17.40
N LEU A 30 11.38 8.73 17.13
CA LEU A 30 12.15 7.80 16.30
C LEU A 30 12.54 6.53 17.06
N SER A 31 12.34 6.49 18.38
CA SER A 31 12.59 5.31 19.21
C SER A 31 11.47 4.27 19.10
N ARG A 32 10.27 4.67 18.66
CA ARG A 32 9.15 3.75 18.44
C ARG A 32 9.39 2.88 17.21
N ARG A 33 9.89 1.67 17.44
CA ARG A 33 10.26 0.70 16.39
C ARG A 33 9.21 -0.37 16.18
N ALA A 34 9.21 -0.91 14.96
CA ALA A 34 8.51 -2.14 14.64
C ALA A 34 9.04 -3.29 15.51
N VAL A 35 8.14 -4.16 15.95
CA VAL A 35 8.50 -5.40 16.65
C VAL A 35 8.40 -6.58 15.68
N ALA A 36 8.92 -7.73 16.08
CA ALA A 36 8.66 -8.97 15.35
C ALA A 36 7.15 -9.14 15.10
N PRO A 37 6.72 -9.62 13.92
CA PRO A 37 5.31 -9.84 13.66
C PRO A 37 4.70 -10.82 14.67
N HIS A 38 3.55 -10.48 15.23
CA HIS A 38 2.79 -11.34 16.12
C HIS A 38 1.48 -11.75 15.45
N LEU A 39 1.23 -13.05 15.41
CA LEU A 39 -0.01 -13.65 14.95
C LEU A 39 -0.97 -13.85 16.13
N ARG A 40 -2.23 -13.47 15.96
CA ARG A 40 -3.27 -13.75 16.95
C ARG A 40 -3.70 -15.22 16.88
N VAL A 41 -3.74 -15.89 18.02
CA VAL A 41 -4.19 -17.28 18.16
C VAL A 41 -5.33 -17.32 19.17
N GLY A 42 -6.56 -17.60 18.70
CA GLY A 42 -7.75 -17.49 19.53
C GLY A 42 -8.13 -16.03 19.81
N ARG A 43 -8.73 -15.76 20.99
CA ARG A 43 -9.23 -14.41 21.33
C ARG A 43 -8.11 -13.45 21.77
N ASP A 44 -7.29 -13.88 22.73
CA ASP A 44 -6.39 -12.95 23.45
C ASP A 44 -4.89 -13.31 23.37
N LYS A 45 -4.54 -14.45 22.75
CA LYS A 45 -3.14 -14.91 22.71
C LYS A 45 -2.43 -14.43 21.45
N TRP A 46 -1.16 -14.11 21.61
CA TRP A 46 -0.27 -13.65 20.55
C TRP A 46 0.93 -14.56 20.43
N PHE A 47 1.18 -15.07 19.23
CA PHE A 47 2.32 -15.90 18.88
C PHE A 47 3.34 -15.07 18.11
N ASN A 48 4.56 -14.93 18.66
CA ASN A 48 5.66 -14.23 18.00
C ASN A 48 6.18 -15.09 16.83
N LEU A 49 6.10 -14.56 15.60
CA LEU A 49 6.49 -15.30 14.39
C LEU A 49 7.99 -15.63 14.32
N LEU A 50 8.85 -15.03 15.14
CA LEU A 50 10.26 -15.45 15.21
C LEU A 50 10.44 -16.91 15.65
N TRP A 51 9.48 -17.48 16.40
CA TRP A 51 9.49 -18.91 16.75
C TRP A 51 9.38 -19.83 15.53
N LEU A 52 8.92 -19.33 14.37
CA LEU A 52 8.93 -20.11 13.13
C LEU A 52 10.36 -20.44 12.67
N ILE A 53 11.39 -19.70 13.10
CA ILE A 53 12.79 -20.00 12.76
C ILE A 53 13.24 -21.34 13.38
N PRO A 54 13.27 -21.49 14.73
CA PRO A 54 13.66 -22.77 15.33
C PRO A 54 12.65 -23.89 15.02
N ILE A 55 11.34 -23.61 14.97
CA ILE A 55 10.34 -24.62 14.59
C ILE A 55 10.57 -25.10 13.15
N GLY A 56 10.82 -24.17 12.23
CA GLY A 56 11.13 -24.47 10.83
C GLY A 56 12.42 -25.27 10.69
N PHE A 57 13.46 -24.94 11.47
CA PHE A 57 14.71 -25.71 11.50
C PHE A 57 14.49 -27.15 11.98
N VAL A 58 13.78 -27.35 13.10
CA VAL A 58 13.44 -28.69 13.60
C VAL A 58 12.58 -29.45 12.58
N GLY A 59 11.60 -28.77 11.97
CA GLY A 59 10.77 -29.32 10.91
C GLY A 59 11.58 -29.74 9.68
N LEU A 60 12.57 -28.95 9.27
CA LEU A 60 13.49 -29.26 8.17
C LEU A 60 14.33 -30.50 8.49
N VAL A 61 14.94 -30.57 9.68
CA VAL A 61 15.72 -31.74 10.13
C VAL A 61 14.85 -33.00 10.18
N ALA A 62 13.64 -32.90 10.72
CA ALA A 62 12.69 -34.00 10.76
C ALA A 62 12.28 -34.43 9.34
N THR A 63 12.02 -33.48 8.44
CA THR A 63 11.67 -33.75 7.03
C THR A 63 12.80 -34.48 6.33
N ILE A 64 14.06 -34.09 6.59
CA ILE A 64 15.23 -34.77 6.01
C ILE A 64 15.37 -36.18 6.56
N ALA A 65 15.25 -36.36 7.88
CA ALA A 65 15.33 -37.68 8.51
C ALA A 65 14.23 -38.63 7.99
N ILE A 66 13.00 -38.14 7.88
CA ILE A 66 11.87 -38.89 7.31
C ILE A 66 12.14 -39.20 5.84
N GLY A 67 12.53 -38.21 5.04
CA GLY A 67 12.84 -38.37 3.62
C GLY A 67 13.89 -39.45 3.36
N LYS A 68 14.98 -39.45 4.12
CA LYS A 68 16.02 -40.49 4.07
C LYS A 68 15.47 -41.86 4.47
N GLY A 69 14.63 -41.93 5.49
CA GLY A 69 14.03 -43.19 5.95
C GLY A 69 13.03 -43.79 4.95
N VAL A 70 12.17 -42.97 4.35
CA VAL A 70 11.13 -43.46 3.42
C VAL A 70 11.67 -43.75 2.03
N ARG A 71 12.74 -43.07 1.59
CA ARG A 71 13.28 -43.23 0.23
C ARG A 71 13.61 -44.69 -0.10
N HIS A 72 14.19 -45.43 0.84
CA HIS A 72 14.64 -46.81 0.65
C HIS A 72 13.52 -47.84 0.84
N MET A 73 12.27 -47.41 1.02
CA MET A 73 11.14 -48.33 1.05
C MET A 73 10.83 -48.80 -0.39
N PRO A 74 10.66 -50.11 -0.65
CA PRO A 74 10.46 -50.63 -2.01
C PRO A 74 9.29 -49.97 -2.77
N GLY A 75 8.21 -49.62 -2.06
CA GLY A 75 7.07 -48.92 -2.67
C GLY A 75 7.38 -47.48 -3.08
N VAL A 76 8.25 -46.78 -2.34
CA VAL A 76 8.70 -45.43 -2.65
C VAL A 76 9.69 -45.44 -3.81
N GLU A 77 10.62 -46.39 -3.84
CA GLU A 77 11.53 -46.58 -4.98
C GLU A 77 10.74 -46.88 -6.26
N ALA A 78 9.77 -47.79 -6.21
CA ALA A 78 8.88 -48.09 -7.34
C ALA A 78 8.05 -46.87 -7.77
N PHE A 79 7.60 -46.05 -6.81
CA PHE A 79 6.88 -44.82 -7.09
C PHE A 79 7.77 -43.78 -7.79
N ILE A 80 9.00 -43.57 -7.30
CA ILE A 80 9.98 -42.66 -7.91
C ILE A 80 10.36 -43.16 -9.31
N ALA A 81 10.58 -44.46 -9.49
CA ALA A 81 10.87 -45.04 -10.80
C ALA A 81 9.72 -44.84 -11.80
N ARG A 82 8.47 -44.93 -11.34
CA ARG A 82 7.28 -44.66 -12.16
C ARG A 82 7.10 -43.16 -12.44
N TYR A 83 7.47 -42.30 -11.49
CA TYR A 83 7.32 -40.86 -11.55
C TYR A 83 8.65 -40.16 -11.24
N PRO A 84 9.64 -40.19 -12.17
CA PRO A 84 11.01 -39.71 -11.90
C PRO A 84 11.10 -38.24 -11.49
N GLY A 85 10.15 -37.42 -11.93
CA GLY A 85 9.98 -36.04 -11.46
C GLY A 85 9.87 -35.02 -12.59
N SER A 86 10.21 -35.42 -13.81
CA SER A 86 10.02 -34.64 -15.03
C SER A 86 9.08 -35.39 -15.99
N SER A 87 8.32 -34.65 -16.79
CA SER A 87 7.51 -35.20 -17.89
C SER A 87 8.12 -34.79 -19.24
N PRO A 88 8.30 -35.72 -20.20
CA PRO A 88 8.72 -35.39 -21.55
C PRO A 88 7.71 -34.50 -22.30
N SER A 89 6.42 -34.55 -21.92
CA SER A 89 5.35 -33.82 -22.61
C SER A 89 5.42 -32.30 -22.47
N THR A 90 6.27 -31.78 -21.58
CA THR A 90 6.43 -30.35 -21.29
C THR A 90 7.78 -29.80 -21.78
N ALA A 91 8.59 -30.61 -22.47
CA ALA A 91 9.89 -30.16 -22.97
C ALA A 91 9.75 -29.19 -24.14
N VAL A 92 10.55 -28.13 -24.15
CA VAL A 92 10.64 -27.16 -25.25
C VAL A 92 12.06 -27.20 -25.83
N ALA A 93 12.16 -27.54 -27.11
CA ALA A 93 13.42 -27.83 -27.79
C ALA A 93 14.35 -26.62 -27.91
N ASP A 94 13.80 -25.41 -28.08
CA ASP A 94 14.58 -24.21 -28.43
C ASP A 94 15.29 -23.52 -27.24
N GLY A 95 15.39 -24.18 -26.07
CA GLY A 95 16.02 -23.60 -24.88
C GLY A 95 15.30 -22.37 -24.33
N LEU A 96 15.94 -21.64 -23.42
CA LEU A 96 15.41 -20.42 -22.84
C LEU A 96 15.79 -19.20 -23.70
N PRO A 97 14.82 -18.38 -24.14
CA PRO A 97 15.11 -17.20 -24.94
C PRO A 97 15.66 -16.05 -24.08
N ALA A 98 16.50 -15.19 -24.67
CA ALA A 98 17.14 -14.07 -23.98
C ALA A 98 16.14 -13.10 -23.31
N TRP A 99 14.95 -12.90 -23.90
CA TRP A 99 13.92 -12.03 -23.31
C TRP A 99 13.44 -12.53 -21.94
N ALA A 100 13.47 -13.85 -21.70
CA ALA A 100 13.10 -14.42 -20.40
C ALA A 100 14.09 -13.99 -19.32
N GLY A 101 15.39 -13.97 -19.64
CA GLY A 101 16.44 -13.48 -18.74
C GLY A 101 16.30 -11.99 -18.42
N TRP A 102 16.05 -11.15 -19.42
CA TRP A 102 15.87 -9.71 -19.22
C TRP A 102 14.64 -9.39 -18.37
N THR A 103 13.49 -9.99 -18.69
CA THR A 103 12.24 -9.78 -17.93
C THR A 103 12.35 -10.31 -16.50
N HIS A 104 13.08 -11.41 -16.28
CA HIS A 104 13.42 -11.92 -14.96
C HIS A 104 14.28 -10.94 -14.15
N PHE A 105 15.34 -10.39 -14.75
CA PHE A 105 16.17 -9.36 -14.11
C PHE A 105 15.36 -8.12 -13.72
N PHE A 106 14.55 -7.59 -14.64
CA PHE A 106 13.71 -6.43 -14.34
C PHE A 106 12.70 -6.72 -13.23
N ASN A 107 12.11 -7.93 -13.21
CA ASN A 107 11.24 -8.35 -12.11
C ASN A 107 11.98 -8.31 -10.77
N LEU A 108 13.17 -8.93 -10.65
CA LEU A 108 13.96 -8.90 -9.43
C LEU A 108 14.29 -7.46 -9.00
N PHE A 109 14.77 -6.65 -9.94
CA PHE A 109 15.18 -5.27 -9.68
C PHE A 109 14.01 -4.40 -9.18
N MET A 110 12.83 -4.53 -9.80
CA MET A 110 11.64 -3.78 -9.39
C MET A 110 11.09 -4.28 -8.04
N MET A 111 11.08 -5.60 -7.82
CA MET A 111 10.53 -6.23 -6.62
C MET A 111 11.26 -5.75 -5.36
N ILE A 112 12.56 -5.51 -5.44
CA ILE A 112 13.36 -4.90 -4.36
C ILE A 112 12.72 -3.60 -3.84
N PHE A 113 12.32 -2.70 -4.74
CA PHE A 113 11.73 -1.41 -4.35
C PHE A 113 10.28 -1.58 -3.89
N ILE A 114 9.50 -2.40 -4.60
CA ILE A 114 8.09 -2.67 -4.25
C ILE A 114 7.99 -3.26 -2.84
N ILE A 115 8.81 -4.25 -2.51
CA ILE A 115 8.81 -4.90 -1.19
C ILE A 115 9.21 -3.90 -0.09
N ARG A 116 10.33 -3.20 -0.23
CA ARG A 116 10.79 -2.23 0.78
C ARG A 116 9.78 -1.12 1.03
N ALA A 117 9.22 -0.57 -0.04
CA ALA A 117 8.19 0.46 0.05
C ALA A 117 6.87 -0.09 0.63
N GLY A 118 6.50 -1.33 0.29
CA GLY A 118 5.29 -1.99 0.79
C GLY A 118 5.35 -2.25 2.30
N ILE A 119 6.49 -2.73 2.81
CA ILE A 119 6.68 -2.93 4.25
C ILE A 119 6.72 -1.58 4.99
N GLN A 120 7.30 -0.55 4.37
CA GLN A 120 7.26 0.82 4.92
C GLN A 120 5.82 1.35 5.03
N ILE A 121 4.98 1.13 4.01
CA ILE A 121 3.55 1.48 4.04
C ILE A 121 2.81 0.73 5.15
N LEU A 122 3.09 -0.57 5.31
CA LEU A 122 2.50 -1.38 6.40
C LEU A 122 2.80 -0.77 7.78
N CYS A 123 3.98 -0.19 7.98
CA CYS A 123 4.38 0.35 9.28
C CYS A 123 3.66 1.64 9.69
N ASP A 124 2.97 2.30 8.76
CA ASP A 124 2.12 3.46 9.06
C ASP A 124 0.70 3.07 9.50
N HIS A 125 0.36 1.78 9.41
CA HIS A 125 -0.73 1.16 10.16
C HIS A 125 -0.39 -0.32 10.40
N PRO A 126 0.41 -0.61 11.45
CA PRO A 126 1.15 -1.87 11.62
C PRO A 126 0.27 -3.03 12.11
N ARG A 127 -0.94 -3.14 11.55
CA ARG A 127 -2.02 -4.04 11.94
C ARG A 127 -2.79 -4.47 10.69
N LEU A 128 -3.15 -5.76 10.64
CA LEU A 128 -3.94 -6.35 9.56
C LEU A 128 -5.19 -7.01 10.13
N TYR A 129 -6.30 -6.94 9.37
CA TYR A 129 -7.63 -7.36 9.80
C TYR A 129 -8.30 -8.19 8.70
N PHE A 130 -9.04 -9.22 9.10
CA PHE A 130 -9.99 -9.90 8.21
C PHE A 130 -11.42 -9.33 8.33
N SER A 131 -11.64 -8.47 9.32
CA SER A 131 -12.88 -7.72 9.48
C SER A 131 -12.84 -6.43 8.65
N ARG A 132 -14.00 -5.93 8.22
CA ARG A 132 -14.12 -4.60 7.60
C ARG A 132 -13.70 -3.47 8.54
N ASN A 133 -13.92 -3.69 9.83
CA ASN A 133 -13.59 -2.75 10.88
C ASN A 133 -12.10 -2.85 11.23
N SER A 134 -11.49 -1.69 11.48
CA SER A 134 -10.12 -1.59 11.96
C SER A 134 -10.10 -1.44 13.48
N THR A 135 -10.83 -2.28 14.23
CA THR A 135 -10.93 -2.13 15.70
C THR A 135 -9.63 -2.60 16.36
N PRO A 136 -8.82 -1.69 16.94
CA PRO A 136 -7.54 -2.03 17.53
C PRO A 136 -7.75 -3.00 18.71
N GLY A 137 -6.88 -4.00 18.82
CA GLY A 137 -6.93 -4.96 19.91
C GLY A 137 -8.10 -5.96 19.84
N LYS A 138 -9.02 -5.86 18.87
CA LYS A 138 -10.16 -6.77 18.72
C LYS A 138 -10.20 -7.51 17.39
N ASP A 139 -9.99 -6.81 16.27
CA ASP A 139 -10.21 -7.40 14.94
C ASP A 139 -8.90 -7.82 14.24
N GLU A 140 -7.76 -7.43 14.81
CA GLU A 140 -6.44 -7.65 14.24
C GLU A 140 -6.02 -9.13 14.32
N TRP A 141 -5.58 -9.70 13.20
CA TRP A 141 -5.02 -11.05 13.15
C TRP A 141 -3.49 -11.05 13.14
N LEU A 142 -2.88 -9.96 12.67
CA LEU A 142 -1.43 -9.74 12.68
C LEU A 142 -1.13 -8.32 13.16
N ARG A 143 -0.10 -8.18 13.99
CA ARG A 143 0.48 -6.87 14.35
C ARG A 143 2.00 -6.89 14.24
N VAL A 144 2.56 -5.77 13.79
CA VAL A 144 4.01 -5.50 13.68
C VAL A 144 4.42 -4.31 14.57
N GLY A 145 3.45 -3.76 15.33
CA GLY A 145 3.65 -2.71 16.32
C GLY A 145 3.43 -3.20 17.76
N PRO A 146 3.69 -2.34 18.75
CA PRO A 146 3.42 -2.64 20.14
C PRO A 146 1.92 -2.84 20.41
N PRO A 147 1.55 -3.39 21.58
CA PRO A 147 0.16 -3.46 22.01
C PRO A 147 -0.56 -2.11 21.95
N VAL A 148 -1.89 -2.16 21.82
CA VAL A 148 -2.73 -0.97 21.86
C VAL A 148 -2.56 -0.30 23.22
N PRO A 149 -2.19 0.98 23.29
CA PRO A 149 -2.04 1.68 24.56
C PRO A 149 -3.40 1.97 25.18
N ASP A 150 -3.43 2.05 26.51
CA ASP A 150 -4.59 2.52 27.28
C ASP A 150 -4.60 4.06 27.31
N ASP A 151 -4.77 4.66 26.13
CA ASP A 151 -4.83 6.12 25.95
C ASP A 151 -6.06 6.50 25.11
N PRO A 152 -7.06 7.20 25.69
CA PRO A 152 -8.25 7.62 24.96
C PRO A 152 -7.97 8.68 23.89
N TYR A 153 -6.81 9.33 23.88
CA TYR A 153 -6.39 10.28 22.85
C TYR A 153 -5.44 9.67 21.82
N TRP A 154 -5.18 8.36 21.91
CA TRP A 154 -4.33 7.66 20.96
C TRP A 154 -4.84 7.83 19.52
N THR A 155 -3.90 8.11 18.62
CA THR A 155 -4.15 8.43 17.20
C THR A 155 -3.49 7.45 16.27
N ALA A 156 -3.96 7.39 15.03
CA ALA A 156 -3.32 6.61 13.97
C ALA A 156 -1.87 7.03 13.72
N ASN A 157 -1.52 8.32 13.87
CA ASN A 157 -0.13 8.78 13.77
C ASN A 157 0.72 8.27 14.95
N ALA A 158 0.14 8.15 16.15
CA ALA A 158 0.84 7.61 17.31
C ALA A 158 1.05 6.08 17.21
N ASP A 159 0.22 5.37 16.45
CA ASP A 159 0.37 3.91 16.20
C ASP A 159 1.48 3.57 15.21
N THR A 160 1.92 4.51 14.37
CA THR A 160 2.97 4.26 13.38
C THR A 160 4.29 3.84 14.04
N VAL A 161 5.06 3.01 13.34
CA VAL A 161 6.34 2.48 13.82
C VAL A 161 7.45 2.69 12.80
N ALA A 162 8.69 2.84 13.25
CA ALA A 162 9.86 2.90 12.39
C ALA A 162 10.43 1.50 12.13
N LEU A 163 10.80 1.23 10.88
CA LEU A 163 11.63 0.08 10.51
C LEU A 163 13.12 0.40 10.71
N PRO A 164 13.99 -0.61 10.79
CA PRO A 164 15.40 -0.42 10.46
C PRO A 164 15.54 0.15 9.05
N ALA A 165 16.44 1.13 8.88
CA ALA A 165 16.52 1.96 7.67
C ALA A 165 16.74 1.14 6.38
N GLN A 166 17.46 0.02 6.48
CA GLN A 166 17.73 -0.87 5.36
C GLN A 166 16.48 -1.59 4.82
N PHE A 167 15.46 -1.83 5.66
CA PHE A 167 14.28 -2.61 5.26
C PHE A 167 13.18 -1.75 4.65
N GLY A 168 13.05 -0.49 5.09
CA GLY A 168 12.07 0.43 4.52
C GLY A 168 12.62 1.25 3.37
N LEU A 169 11.73 1.82 2.57
CA LEU A 169 12.05 2.84 1.57
C LEU A 169 11.04 3.99 1.73
N PRO A 170 11.44 5.14 2.29
CA PRO A 170 12.81 5.54 2.66
C PRO A 170 13.38 5.00 3.99
N GLY A 171 12.61 4.29 4.82
CA GLY A 171 13.18 3.63 6.01
C GLY A 171 13.14 4.47 7.30
N PHE A 172 12.17 5.37 7.43
CA PHE A 172 11.90 6.12 8.65
C PHE A 172 10.39 6.30 8.88
N ARG A 173 10.00 6.73 10.08
CA ARG A 173 8.60 6.77 10.54
C ARG A 173 7.76 7.79 9.76
N HIS A 174 6.48 7.48 9.54
CA HIS A 174 5.49 8.39 8.93
C HIS A 174 5.81 8.81 7.49
N SER A 175 6.61 8.01 6.77
CA SER A 175 7.09 8.31 5.41
C SER A 175 6.20 7.75 4.29
N ILE A 176 4.96 7.34 4.61
CA ILE A 176 3.99 6.75 3.66
C ILE A 176 3.85 7.50 2.34
N GLY A 177 3.93 8.83 2.35
CA GLY A 177 3.81 9.64 1.13
C GLY A 177 4.85 9.25 0.09
N LEU A 178 6.11 9.23 0.51
CA LEU A 178 7.25 8.86 -0.33
C LEU A 178 7.26 7.36 -0.64
N ALA A 179 6.92 6.51 0.33
CA ALA A 179 6.84 5.08 0.14
C ALA A 179 5.80 4.69 -0.92
N ARG A 180 4.62 5.33 -0.92
CA ARG A 180 3.57 5.07 -1.93
C ARG A 180 4.02 5.41 -3.34
N TRP A 181 4.78 6.49 -3.55
CA TRP A 181 5.31 6.81 -4.88
C TRP A 181 6.24 5.73 -5.42
N TRP A 182 7.10 5.18 -4.57
CA TRP A 182 7.94 4.05 -4.94
C TRP A 182 7.12 2.80 -5.22
N HIS A 183 6.24 2.42 -4.30
CA HIS A 183 5.47 1.18 -4.41
C HIS A 183 4.56 1.18 -5.64
N MET A 184 3.78 2.24 -5.83
CA MET A 184 2.82 2.33 -6.94
C MET A 184 3.53 2.64 -8.26
N GLY A 185 4.48 3.58 -8.27
CA GLY A 185 5.22 3.96 -9.48
C GLY A 185 6.00 2.79 -10.06
N VAL A 186 6.80 2.10 -9.23
CA VAL A 186 7.52 0.90 -9.67
C VAL A 186 6.56 -0.25 -9.95
N GLY A 187 5.43 -0.34 -9.22
CA GLY A 187 4.36 -1.30 -9.50
C GLY A 187 3.82 -1.20 -10.94
N VAL A 188 3.65 0.01 -11.48
CA VAL A 188 3.26 0.20 -12.89
C VAL A 188 4.30 -0.38 -13.84
N LEU A 189 5.59 -0.12 -13.59
CA LEU A 189 6.68 -0.65 -14.42
C LEU A 189 6.73 -2.19 -14.35
N TRP A 190 6.50 -2.75 -13.16
CA TRP A 190 6.42 -4.19 -12.96
C TRP A 190 5.25 -4.82 -13.71
N LEU A 191 4.08 -4.19 -13.70
CA LEU A 191 2.91 -4.63 -14.48
C LEU A 191 3.16 -4.54 -15.99
N LEU A 192 3.83 -3.49 -16.47
CA LEU A 192 4.22 -3.36 -17.88
C LEU A 192 5.21 -4.46 -18.29
N ASN A 193 6.22 -4.74 -17.47
CA ASN A 193 7.15 -5.85 -17.67
C ASN A 193 6.40 -7.20 -17.69
N GLY A 194 5.44 -7.39 -16.78
CA GLY A 194 4.57 -8.56 -16.75
C GLY A 194 3.70 -8.70 -18.01
N ALA A 195 3.13 -7.61 -18.52
CA ALA A 195 2.34 -7.63 -19.75
C ALA A 195 3.20 -8.04 -20.96
N VAL A 196 4.41 -7.48 -21.09
CA VAL A 196 5.38 -7.87 -22.12
C VAL A 196 5.76 -9.35 -21.97
N PHE A 197 6.04 -9.81 -20.74
CA PHE A 197 6.34 -11.20 -20.44
C PHE A 197 5.19 -12.12 -20.88
N TYR A 198 3.94 -11.81 -20.54
CA TYR A 198 2.77 -12.61 -20.93
C TYR A 198 2.64 -12.69 -22.45
N VAL A 199 2.74 -11.56 -23.16
CA VAL A 199 2.67 -11.54 -24.64
C VAL A 199 3.76 -12.43 -25.24
N LEU A 200 5.01 -12.30 -24.80
CA LEU A 200 6.12 -13.10 -25.31
C LEU A 200 5.97 -14.58 -24.94
N LEU A 201 5.56 -14.88 -23.72
CA LEU A 201 5.34 -16.24 -23.23
C LEU A 201 4.33 -17.01 -24.08
N PHE A 202 3.21 -16.37 -24.43
CA PHE A 202 2.17 -17.01 -25.24
C PHE A 202 2.50 -17.03 -26.73
N THR A 203 3.07 -15.95 -27.29
CA THR A 203 3.38 -15.88 -28.73
C THR A 203 4.54 -16.78 -29.14
N THR A 204 5.51 -17.02 -28.26
CA THR A 204 6.66 -17.91 -28.52
C THR A 204 6.42 -19.36 -28.11
N GLY A 205 5.24 -19.68 -27.56
CA GLY A 205 4.92 -21.04 -27.09
C GLY A 205 5.64 -21.48 -25.81
N GLN A 206 6.43 -20.59 -25.19
CA GLN A 206 7.20 -20.86 -23.98
C GLN A 206 6.33 -21.11 -22.74
N TRP A 207 5.04 -20.74 -22.80
CA TRP A 207 4.05 -21.09 -21.77
C TRP A 207 4.01 -22.59 -21.43
N ARG A 208 4.31 -23.46 -22.40
CA ARG A 208 4.33 -24.93 -22.22
C ARG A 208 5.34 -25.39 -21.16
N ARG A 209 6.35 -24.58 -20.84
CA ARG A 209 7.34 -24.85 -19.80
C ARG A 209 6.81 -24.67 -18.39
N ILE A 210 5.81 -23.80 -18.20
CA ILE A 210 5.37 -23.35 -16.87
C ILE A 210 3.88 -23.55 -16.63
N VAL A 211 3.15 -24.13 -17.58
CA VAL A 211 1.73 -24.49 -17.44
C VAL A 211 1.62 -26.01 -17.44
N PRO A 212 1.11 -26.63 -16.37
CA PRO A 212 0.87 -28.07 -16.35
C PRO A 212 -0.15 -28.47 -17.41
N THR A 213 0.18 -29.46 -18.23
CA THR A 213 -0.71 -29.99 -19.30
C THR A 213 -1.20 -31.41 -19.01
N SER A 214 -0.69 -32.07 -17.97
CA SER A 214 -1.14 -33.38 -17.49
C SER A 214 -1.30 -33.37 -15.97
N TRP A 215 -2.23 -34.17 -15.46
CA TRP A 215 -2.42 -34.44 -14.03
C TRP A 215 -1.27 -35.26 -13.43
N ASP A 216 -0.43 -35.90 -14.24
CA ASP A 216 0.77 -36.61 -13.79
C ASP A 216 1.78 -35.69 -13.09
N VAL A 217 1.67 -34.37 -13.28
CA VAL A 217 2.48 -33.39 -12.56
C VAL A 217 2.39 -33.55 -11.04
N ILE A 218 1.23 -33.99 -10.50
CA ILE A 218 1.03 -34.15 -9.06
C ILE A 218 1.86 -35.30 -8.49
N PRO A 219 1.77 -36.56 -8.98
CA PRO A 219 2.63 -37.63 -8.50
C PRO A 219 4.12 -37.37 -8.79
N HIS A 220 4.48 -36.74 -9.92
CA HIS A 220 5.86 -36.31 -10.17
C HIS A 220 6.36 -35.29 -9.15
N ALA A 221 5.54 -34.30 -8.77
CA ALA A 221 5.92 -33.32 -7.76
C ALA A 221 6.08 -33.96 -6.37
N ALA A 222 5.23 -34.93 -6.02
CA ALA A 222 5.37 -35.71 -4.78
C ALA A 222 6.69 -36.50 -4.76
N SER A 223 7.05 -37.12 -5.87
CA SER A 223 8.35 -37.81 -6.03
C SER A 223 9.52 -36.84 -5.85
N VAL A 224 9.48 -35.67 -6.49
CA VAL A 224 10.52 -34.63 -6.37
C VAL A 224 10.64 -34.12 -4.93
N MET A 225 9.53 -33.94 -4.21
CA MET A 225 9.55 -33.55 -2.79
C MET A 225 10.27 -34.59 -1.93
N ILE A 226 10.02 -35.89 -2.16
CA ILE A 226 10.71 -36.98 -1.45
C ILE A 226 12.20 -36.96 -1.78
N GLN A 227 12.56 -36.80 -3.05
CA GLN A 227 13.94 -36.70 -3.52
C GLN A 227 14.69 -35.54 -2.83
N TYR A 228 14.13 -34.33 -2.85
CA TYR A 228 14.72 -33.19 -2.13
C TYR A 228 14.81 -33.41 -0.62
N ALA A 229 13.76 -33.94 0.01
CA ALA A 229 13.77 -34.25 1.45
C ALA A 229 14.85 -35.28 1.80
N SER A 230 15.07 -36.27 0.95
CA SER A 230 16.08 -37.31 1.16
C SER A 230 17.53 -36.86 0.93
N LEU A 231 17.73 -35.66 0.38
CA LEU A 231 19.03 -35.16 -0.11
C LEU A 231 19.62 -35.97 -1.28
N ASP A 232 18.80 -36.79 -1.94
CA ASP A 232 19.13 -37.51 -3.16
C ASP A 232 18.25 -36.92 -4.28
N TRP A 233 18.81 -35.89 -4.91
CA TRP A 233 18.08 -34.91 -5.70
C TRP A 233 17.80 -35.41 -7.12
N PRO A 234 16.68 -34.98 -7.74
CA PRO A 234 16.34 -35.40 -9.09
C PRO A 234 17.35 -34.86 -10.11
N ASP A 235 17.48 -35.57 -11.23
CA ASP A 235 18.23 -35.09 -12.39
C ASP A 235 17.65 -33.74 -12.88
N ASP A 236 18.55 -32.77 -13.08
CA ASP A 236 18.17 -31.43 -13.51
C ASP A 236 18.29 -31.30 -15.04
N HIS A 237 17.17 -30.97 -15.68
CA HIS A 237 17.07 -30.73 -17.13
C HIS A 237 16.51 -29.33 -17.41
N THR A 238 16.74 -28.38 -16.50
CA THR A 238 16.22 -26.99 -16.49
C THR A 238 16.32 -26.25 -17.81
N TRP A 239 17.26 -26.59 -18.70
CA TRP A 239 17.37 -26.01 -20.03
C TRP A 239 16.15 -26.30 -20.93
N THR A 240 15.60 -27.52 -20.86
CA THR A 240 14.53 -27.99 -21.75
C THR A 240 13.22 -28.27 -21.01
N ASN A 241 13.26 -28.66 -19.74
CA ASN A 241 12.10 -28.88 -18.89
C ASN A 241 12.40 -28.67 -17.40
N TYR A 242 11.46 -28.04 -16.70
CA TYR A 242 11.49 -27.99 -15.24
C TYR A 242 10.97 -29.31 -14.65
N ASN A 243 11.47 -29.67 -13.47
CA ASN A 243 10.82 -30.74 -12.71
C ASN A 243 9.42 -30.31 -12.26
N ALA A 244 8.56 -31.27 -11.94
CA ALA A 244 7.15 -31.02 -11.67
C ALA A 244 6.91 -30.08 -10.48
N LEU A 245 7.76 -30.11 -9.45
CA LEU A 245 7.64 -29.22 -8.29
C LEU A 245 8.00 -27.77 -8.67
N GLN A 246 9.07 -27.57 -9.45
CA GLN A 246 9.43 -26.27 -10.02
C GLN A 246 8.32 -25.76 -10.95
N LEU A 247 7.79 -26.61 -11.83
CA LEU A 247 6.74 -26.26 -12.77
C LEU A 247 5.46 -25.78 -12.06
N ILE A 248 5.01 -26.49 -11.02
CA ILE A 248 3.88 -26.04 -10.19
C ILE A 248 4.21 -24.71 -9.50
N SER A 249 5.41 -24.58 -8.93
CA SER A 249 5.83 -23.35 -8.23
C SER A 249 5.87 -22.13 -9.15
N TYR A 250 6.36 -22.30 -10.38
CA TYR A 250 6.39 -21.23 -11.38
C TYR A 250 5.00 -20.93 -11.92
N PHE A 251 4.16 -21.95 -12.15
CA PHE A 251 2.75 -21.76 -12.50
C PHE A 251 2.04 -20.91 -11.44
N VAL A 252 2.14 -21.28 -10.17
CA VAL A 252 1.51 -20.54 -9.06
C VAL A 252 2.06 -19.12 -9.00
N THR A 253 3.37 -18.94 -9.11
CA THR A 253 3.99 -17.61 -9.03
C THR A 253 3.52 -16.68 -10.14
N VAL A 254 3.53 -17.17 -11.39
CA VAL A 254 3.19 -16.37 -12.57
C VAL A 254 1.68 -16.19 -12.69
N PHE A 255 0.89 -17.26 -12.62
CA PHE A 255 -0.54 -17.22 -12.97
C PHE A 255 -1.49 -17.05 -11.79
N ILE A 256 -1.00 -17.16 -10.55
CA ILE A 256 -1.84 -17.02 -9.35
C ILE A 256 -1.34 -15.86 -8.49
N ALA A 257 -0.11 -15.92 -7.99
CA ALA A 257 0.42 -14.94 -7.03
C ALA A 257 0.57 -13.54 -7.64
N ALA A 258 1.12 -13.42 -8.85
CA ALA A 258 1.28 -12.13 -9.51
C ALA A 258 -0.08 -11.46 -9.84
N PRO A 259 -1.07 -12.14 -10.45
CA PRO A 259 -2.42 -11.60 -10.59
C PRO A 259 -3.10 -11.28 -9.26
N ALA A 260 -2.91 -12.13 -8.23
CA ALA A 260 -3.44 -11.85 -6.89
C ALA A 260 -2.84 -10.57 -6.29
N ALA A 261 -1.55 -10.28 -6.53
CA ALA A 261 -0.92 -9.02 -6.11
C ALA A 261 -1.64 -7.80 -6.74
N LEU A 262 -1.95 -7.87 -8.04
CA LEU A 262 -2.68 -6.81 -8.75
C LEU A 262 -4.11 -6.67 -8.24
N ILE A 263 -4.86 -7.77 -8.13
CA ILE A 263 -6.26 -7.76 -7.68
C ILE A 263 -6.37 -7.20 -6.25
N THR A 264 -5.48 -7.63 -5.36
CA THR A 264 -5.46 -7.13 -3.98
C THR A 264 -4.99 -5.68 -3.90
N ALA A 265 -4.04 -5.24 -4.73
CA ALA A 265 -3.64 -3.84 -4.84
C ALA A 265 -4.82 -2.95 -5.29
N LEU A 266 -5.54 -3.36 -6.33
CA LEU A 266 -6.74 -2.70 -6.81
C LEU A 266 -7.85 -2.69 -5.76
N GLY A 267 -8.02 -3.79 -5.00
CA GLY A 267 -8.96 -3.88 -3.88
C GLY A 267 -8.67 -2.93 -2.72
N MET A 268 -7.44 -2.41 -2.61
CA MET A 268 -7.08 -1.39 -1.63
C MET A 268 -7.36 0.05 -2.08
N SER A 269 -7.70 0.27 -3.35
CA SER A 269 -8.07 1.59 -3.86
C SER A 269 -9.44 2.01 -3.31
N PRO A 270 -9.56 3.20 -2.68
CA PRO A 270 -10.86 3.75 -2.29
C PRO A 270 -11.80 3.91 -3.47
N ALA A 271 -11.28 4.40 -4.60
CA ALA A 271 -12.09 4.59 -5.79
C ALA A 271 -12.67 3.26 -6.28
N LEU A 272 -11.90 2.17 -6.26
CA LEU A 272 -12.41 0.89 -6.72
C LEU A 272 -13.30 0.19 -5.68
N SER A 273 -12.92 0.22 -4.41
CA SER A 273 -13.64 -0.45 -3.33
C SER A 273 -15.00 0.19 -3.05
N GLN A 274 -15.14 1.51 -3.22
CA GLN A 274 -16.38 2.23 -2.94
C GLN A 274 -17.22 2.50 -4.18
N ARG A 275 -16.59 2.63 -5.36
CA ARG A 275 -17.26 3.10 -6.58
C ARG A 275 -17.52 2.00 -7.61
N LEU A 276 -16.87 0.83 -7.49
CA LEU A 276 -17.23 -0.38 -8.25
C LEU A 276 -17.75 -1.48 -7.30
N GLY A 277 -19.06 -1.44 -7.05
CA GLY A 277 -19.76 -2.43 -6.19
C GLY A 277 -19.56 -3.89 -6.63
N LEU A 278 -19.17 -4.16 -7.87
CA LEU A 278 -18.90 -5.50 -8.38
C LEU A 278 -17.74 -6.19 -7.64
N ILE A 279 -16.69 -5.47 -7.25
CA ILE A 279 -15.53 -6.08 -6.57
C ILE A 279 -15.82 -6.25 -5.08
N SER A 280 -16.31 -5.20 -4.42
CA SER A 280 -16.61 -5.22 -2.99
C SER A 280 -17.80 -6.13 -2.63
N LYS A 281 -18.90 -6.11 -3.41
CA LYS A 281 -20.10 -6.92 -3.13
C LYS A 281 -19.98 -8.37 -3.63
N ARG A 282 -19.41 -8.63 -4.82
CA ARG A 282 -19.33 -10.00 -5.40
C ARG A 282 -18.17 -10.81 -4.87
N MET A 283 -16.99 -10.19 -4.66
CA MET A 283 -15.81 -10.89 -4.14
C MET A 283 -15.65 -10.76 -2.62
N ARG A 284 -16.58 -10.06 -1.93
CA ARG A 284 -16.52 -9.77 -0.48
C ARG A 284 -15.16 -9.17 -0.05
N LEU A 285 -14.47 -8.50 -0.96
CA LEU A 285 -13.12 -7.97 -0.75
C LEU A 285 -13.22 -6.51 -0.28
N ASN A 286 -13.28 -6.31 1.03
CA ASN A 286 -13.15 -4.97 1.61
C ASN A 286 -11.68 -4.55 1.74
N LEU A 287 -11.42 -3.26 1.94
CA LEU A 287 -10.07 -2.69 2.08
C LEU A 287 -9.16 -3.49 3.01
N GLN A 288 -9.65 -3.87 4.21
CA GLN A 288 -8.82 -4.53 5.21
C GLN A 288 -8.50 -5.98 4.84
N ILE A 289 -9.46 -6.70 4.26
CA ILE A 289 -9.23 -8.04 3.69
C ILE A 289 -8.23 -7.95 2.54
N ALA A 290 -8.38 -6.98 1.63
CA ALA A 290 -7.46 -6.76 0.53
C ALA A 290 -6.02 -6.53 1.02
N ARG A 291 -5.82 -5.71 2.06
CA ARG A 291 -4.52 -5.51 2.70
C ARG A 291 -3.95 -6.80 3.29
N SER A 292 -4.77 -7.58 3.98
CA SER A 292 -4.36 -8.84 4.60
C SER A 292 -3.94 -9.87 3.55
N LEU A 293 -4.70 -9.99 2.46
CA LEU A 293 -4.38 -10.88 1.34
C LEU A 293 -3.14 -10.38 0.59
N HIS A 294 -3.00 -9.08 0.36
CA HIS A 294 -1.82 -8.49 -0.27
C HIS A 294 -0.54 -8.77 0.54
N PHE A 295 -0.64 -8.66 1.87
CA PHE A 295 0.45 -9.07 2.77
C PHE A 295 0.74 -10.57 2.67
N GLY A 296 -0.28 -11.42 2.57
CA GLY A 296 -0.10 -12.86 2.32
C GLY A 296 0.64 -13.15 1.01
N VAL A 297 0.33 -12.40 -0.06
CA VAL A 297 1.04 -12.46 -1.34
C VAL A 297 2.50 -12.02 -1.20
N LEU A 298 2.78 -10.94 -0.44
CA LEU A 298 4.15 -10.55 -0.09
C LEU A 298 4.90 -11.68 0.62
N VAL A 299 4.29 -12.31 1.64
CA VAL A 299 4.90 -13.45 2.36
C VAL A 299 5.20 -14.60 1.40
N TYR A 300 4.26 -14.92 0.50
CA TYR A 300 4.49 -15.93 -0.54
C TYR A 300 5.69 -15.57 -1.42
N PHE A 301 5.78 -14.34 -1.94
CA PHE A 301 6.91 -13.93 -2.77
C PHE A 301 8.25 -13.99 -2.03
N LEU A 302 8.29 -13.59 -0.75
CA LEU A 302 9.51 -13.68 0.05
C LEU A 302 9.94 -15.14 0.25
N LEU A 303 9.01 -16.04 0.56
CA LEU A 303 9.29 -17.47 0.69
C LEU A 303 9.71 -18.10 -0.64
N PHE A 304 9.02 -17.76 -1.73
CA PHE A 304 9.37 -18.21 -3.06
C PHE A 304 10.78 -17.76 -3.44
N ILE A 305 11.12 -16.48 -3.28
CA ILE A 305 12.45 -15.95 -3.58
C ILE A 305 13.51 -16.68 -2.73
N LEU A 306 13.28 -16.83 -1.43
CA LEU A 306 14.21 -17.52 -0.55
C LEU A 306 14.48 -18.96 -1.00
N VAL A 307 13.42 -19.75 -1.21
CA VAL A 307 13.53 -21.14 -1.64
C VAL A 307 14.13 -21.23 -3.04
N HIS A 308 13.62 -20.45 -3.99
CA HIS A 308 14.08 -20.43 -5.37
C HIS A 308 15.57 -20.11 -5.48
N VAL A 309 16.03 -19.02 -4.84
CA VAL A 309 17.45 -18.63 -4.87
C VAL A 309 18.31 -19.67 -4.17
N THR A 310 17.85 -20.23 -3.04
CA THR A 310 18.59 -21.31 -2.36
C THR A 310 18.75 -22.51 -3.29
N MET A 311 17.69 -22.93 -3.98
CA MET A 311 17.74 -24.07 -4.90
C MET A 311 18.63 -23.80 -6.11
N VAL A 312 18.63 -22.59 -6.66
CA VAL A 312 19.52 -22.18 -7.76
C VAL A 312 20.99 -22.41 -7.39
N PHE A 313 21.39 -22.04 -6.17
CA PHE A 313 22.79 -22.17 -5.72
C PHE A 313 23.14 -23.55 -5.19
N ALA A 314 22.14 -24.30 -4.70
CA ALA A 314 22.38 -25.59 -4.09
C ALA A 314 22.38 -26.75 -5.12
N THR A 315 21.76 -26.59 -6.31
CA THR A 315 21.86 -27.56 -7.42
C THR A 315 23.12 -27.27 -8.26
N ASP A 316 22.98 -26.95 -9.55
CA ASP A 316 24.09 -26.50 -10.39
C ASP A 316 24.05 -24.98 -10.57
N ALA A 317 24.79 -24.27 -9.72
CA ALA A 317 24.78 -22.81 -9.72
C ALA A 317 25.25 -22.21 -11.06
N PHE A 318 26.26 -22.79 -11.71
CA PHE A 318 26.81 -22.21 -12.94
C PHE A 318 25.87 -22.41 -14.12
N ASP A 319 25.32 -23.62 -14.26
CA ASP A 319 24.39 -23.92 -15.35
C ASP A 319 23.06 -23.18 -15.15
N ASN A 320 22.52 -23.13 -13.93
CA ASN A 320 21.33 -22.33 -13.63
C ASN A 320 21.52 -20.84 -13.95
N LEU A 321 22.67 -20.26 -13.61
CA LEU A 321 22.95 -18.86 -13.91
C LEU A 321 23.17 -18.64 -15.42
N ASN A 322 23.74 -19.60 -16.15
CA ASN A 322 23.81 -19.54 -17.61
C ASN A 322 22.43 -19.55 -18.26
N HIS A 323 21.54 -20.42 -17.79
CA HIS A 323 20.15 -20.52 -18.25
C HIS A 323 19.44 -19.17 -18.09
N MET A 324 19.55 -18.55 -16.91
CA MET A 324 18.81 -17.33 -16.57
C MET A 324 19.44 -16.03 -17.11
N PHE A 325 20.76 -15.89 -17.05
CA PHE A 325 21.44 -14.61 -17.32
C PHE A 325 22.20 -14.57 -18.64
N ALA A 326 22.52 -15.73 -19.23
CA ALA A 326 23.23 -15.80 -20.52
C ALA A 326 22.38 -16.41 -21.64
N ALA A 327 21.20 -16.96 -21.34
CA ALA A 327 20.38 -17.72 -22.29
C ALA A 327 21.19 -18.81 -23.00
N ARG A 328 21.97 -19.57 -22.22
CA ARG A 328 22.84 -20.66 -22.69
C ARG A 328 22.61 -21.87 -21.82
N GLY A 329 22.53 -23.05 -22.42
CA GLY A 329 22.53 -24.33 -21.71
C GLY A 329 23.33 -25.37 -22.48
N CYS A 330 23.84 -26.36 -21.75
CA CYS A 330 24.50 -27.53 -22.32
C CYS A 330 23.46 -28.58 -22.69
N ALA A 331 23.56 -29.14 -23.89
CA ALA A 331 22.82 -30.35 -24.22
C ALA A 331 23.34 -31.53 -23.38
N GLN A 332 22.46 -32.45 -23.01
CA GLN A 332 22.82 -33.65 -22.27
C GLN A 332 23.86 -34.47 -23.05
N GLY A 333 25.03 -34.72 -22.46
CA GLY A 333 26.16 -35.42 -23.12
C GLY A 333 27.12 -34.52 -23.91
N ALA A 334 26.96 -33.19 -23.86
CA ALA A 334 27.96 -32.27 -24.40
C ALA A 334 29.27 -32.32 -23.61
N GLY A 335 30.41 -32.10 -24.29
CA GLY A 335 31.74 -32.08 -23.67
C GLY A 335 31.92 -30.90 -22.69
N PRO A 336 32.95 -30.94 -21.83
CA PRO A 336 33.17 -29.96 -20.74
C PRO A 336 33.29 -28.50 -21.21
N GLU A 337 33.60 -28.31 -22.49
CA GLU A 337 33.72 -27.03 -23.20
C GLU A 337 32.38 -26.32 -23.43
N CYS A 338 31.24 -26.99 -23.20
CA CYS A 338 29.92 -26.35 -23.22
C CYS A 338 29.65 -25.53 -21.94
N HIS A 339 30.30 -25.85 -20.82
CA HIS A 339 30.12 -25.14 -19.56
C HIS A 339 30.92 -23.84 -19.56
N SER A 340 30.24 -22.73 -19.25
CA SER A 340 30.82 -21.38 -19.28
C SER A 340 30.49 -20.62 -18.01
N PRO A 341 31.41 -19.83 -17.43
CA PRO A 341 31.05 -18.94 -16.32
C PRO A 341 30.34 -17.65 -16.76
N ALA A 342 29.97 -17.52 -18.04
CA ALA A 342 29.42 -16.29 -18.59
C ALA A 342 28.17 -15.80 -17.83
N GLY A 343 27.21 -16.68 -17.55
CA GLY A 343 26.00 -16.36 -16.80
C GLY A 343 26.30 -15.89 -15.38
N PHE A 344 27.30 -16.49 -14.72
CA PHE A 344 27.75 -16.07 -13.39
C PHE A 344 28.28 -14.62 -13.39
N TYR A 345 29.08 -14.23 -14.39
CA TYR A 345 29.56 -12.85 -14.48
C TYR A 345 28.44 -11.85 -14.76
N VAL A 346 27.49 -12.19 -15.64
CA VAL A 346 26.32 -11.34 -15.89
C VAL A 346 25.46 -11.22 -14.62
N PHE A 347 25.29 -12.31 -13.86
CA PHE A 347 24.63 -12.30 -12.56
C PHE A 347 25.35 -11.38 -11.56
N CYS A 348 26.69 -11.42 -11.48
CA CYS A 348 27.44 -10.54 -10.59
C CYS A 348 27.20 -9.06 -10.93
N VAL A 349 27.20 -8.70 -12.22
CA VAL A 349 26.87 -7.34 -12.66
C VAL A 349 25.43 -6.97 -12.30
N ALA A 350 24.47 -7.85 -12.55
CA ALA A 350 23.07 -7.65 -12.18
C ALA A 350 22.88 -7.47 -10.66
N ALA A 351 23.59 -8.27 -9.85
CA ALA A 351 23.59 -8.18 -8.39
C ALA A 351 24.20 -6.86 -7.89
N VAL A 352 25.28 -6.38 -8.51
CA VAL A 352 25.86 -5.07 -8.23
C VAL A 352 24.86 -3.96 -8.56
N ILE A 353 24.19 -4.01 -9.72
CA ILE A 353 23.16 -3.03 -10.09
C ILE A 353 22.01 -3.02 -9.08
N CYS A 354 21.52 -4.20 -8.70
CA CYS A 354 20.47 -4.33 -7.69
C CYS A 354 20.91 -3.76 -6.33
N THR A 355 22.14 -4.04 -5.90
CA THR A 355 22.70 -3.57 -4.63
C THR A 355 22.89 -2.06 -4.63
N VAL A 356 23.43 -1.50 -5.71
CA VAL A 356 23.57 -0.04 -5.87
C VAL A 356 22.21 0.63 -5.88
N GLY A 357 21.23 0.09 -6.62
CA GLY A 357 19.86 0.58 -6.63
C GLY A 357 19.22 0.53 -5.23
N TRP A 358 19.37 -0.59 -4.51
CA TRP A 358 18.91 -0.76 -3.15
C TRP A 358 19.48 0.32 -2.22
N ILE A 359 20.80 0.50 -2.21
CA ILE A 359 21.48 1.45 -1.32
C ILE A 359 21.16 2.90 -1.70
N ALA A 360 21.13 3.23 -2.99
CA ALA A 360 20.96 4.59 -3.49
C ALA A 360 19.51 5.11 -3.36
N ALA A 361 18.50 4.24 -3.36
CA ALA A 361 17.10 4.67 -3.37
C ALA A 361 16.71 5.51 -2.14
N THR A 362 17.17 5.15 -0.94
CA THR A 362 16.89 5.93 0.27
C THR A 362 17.51 7.33 0.24
N PRO A 363 18.84 7.51 0.08
CA PRO A 363 19.44 8.84 0.05
C PRO A 363 18.94 9.69 -1.12
N LEU A 364 18.65 9.08 -2.29
CA LEU A 364 18.00 9.78 -3.40
C LEU A 364 16.62 10.32 -2.99
N THR A 365 15.83 9.52 -2.28
CA THR A 365 14.50 9.91 -1.80
C THR A 365 14.56 11.03 -0.78
N LEU A 366 15.54 11.00 0.13
CA LEU A 366 15.71 12.04 1.13
C LEU A 366 16.23 13.36 0.52
N ARG A 367 17.12 13.27 -0.46
CA ARG A 367 17.72 14.45 -1.10
C ARG A 367 16.82 15.08 -2.17
N TYR A 368 16.01 14.28 -2.86
CA TYR A 368 15.15 14.74 -3.96
C TYR A 368 13.70 14.21 -3.86
N PRO A 369 13.01 14.40 -2.72
CA PRO A 369 11.65 13.90 -2.50
C PRO A 369 10.64 14.41 -3.55
N ARG A 370 10.79 15.66 -4.01
CA ARG A 370 9.94 16.24 -5.06
C ARG A 370 10.14 15.56 -6.41
N VAL A 371 11.35 15.12 -6.72
CA VAL A 371 11.62 14.35 -7.95
C VAL A 371 10.93 12.99 -7.86
N VAL A 372 11.04 12.30 -6.72
CA VAL A 372 10.33 11.03 -6.47
C VAL A 372 8.82 11.21 -6.62
N GLN A 373 8.24 12.26 -6.04
CA GLN A 373 6.82 12.58 -6.16
C GLN A 373 6.41 12.83 -7.62
N LYS A 374 7.17 13.65 -8.37
CA LYS A 374 6.87 13.98 -9.78
C LYS A 374 6.97 12.76 -10.69
N VAL A 375 8.03 11.95 -10.54
CA VAL A 375 8.22 10.72 -11.31
C VAL A 375 7.13 9.71 -10.97
N GLY A 376 6.85 9.50 -9.68
CA GLY A 376 5.77 8.64 -9.23
C GLY A 376 4.43 9.05 -9.84
N TYR A 377 4.09 10.34 -9.78
CA TYR A 377 2.87 10.87 -10.40
C TYR A 377 2.84 10.71 -11.92
N ALA A 378 3.98 10.86 -12.62
CA ALA A 378 4.02 10.63 -14.06
C ALA A 378 3.71 9.17 -14.42
N LEU A 379 4.13 8.22 -13.57
CA LEU A 379 3.90 6.78 -13.76
C LEU A 379 2.46 6.37 -13.43
N ILE A 380 1.95 6.71 -12.24
CA ILE A 380 0.63 6.24 -11.76
C ILE A 380 -0.52 7.23 -12.00
N GLY A 381 -0.23 8.52 -12.16
CA GLY A 381 -1.21 9.60 -12.26
C GLY A 381 -2.21 9.47 -13.41
N PRO A 382 -1.84 9.00 -14.63
CA PRO A 382 -2.83 8.70 -15.68
C PRO A 382 -3.90 7.69 -15.23
N PHE A 383 -3.48 6.64 -14.52
CA PHE A 383 -4.39 5.62 -14.00
C PHE A 383 -5.24 6.15 -12.84
N GLN A 384 -4.65 6.90 -11.91
CA GLN A 384 -5.40 7.55 -10.81
C GLN A 384 -6.51 8.48 -11.33
N ARG A 385 -6.20 9.31 -12.35
CA ARG A 385 -7.19 10.22 -12.97
C ARG A 385 -8.32 9.48 -13.67
N ALA A 386 -8.04 8.33 -14.28
CA ALA A 386 -9.10 7.51 -14.88
C ALA A 386 -10.08 6.99 -13.82
N LEU A 387 -9.60 6.64 -12.62
CA LEU A 387 -10.45 6.17 -11.52
C LEU A 387 -11.20 7.31 -10.81
N GLU A 388 -10.75 8.56 -10.91
CA GLU A 388 -11.40 9.72 -10.30
C GLU A 388 -12.81 9.98 -10.85
N GLN A 389 -13.07 9.56 -12.09
CA GLN A 389 -14.36 9.73 -12.77
C GLN A 389 -15.45 8.77 -12.28
N LEU A 390 -15.07 7.75 -11.51
CA LEU A 390 -16.06 6.88 -10.87
C LEU A 390 -16.74 7.68 -9.75
N ASP A 391 -18.04 7.52 -9.57
CA ASP A 391 -18.80 8.20 -8.53
C ASP A 391 -19.20 7.18 -7.44
N PRO A 392 -19.02 7.44 -6.13
CA PRO A 392 -19.49 6.49 -5.12
C PRO A 392 -21.03 6.53 -5.03
N GLU A 393 -21.65 5.37 -4.81
CA GLU A 393 -23.11 5.26 -4.69
C GLU A 393 -23.58 5.63 -3.27
N PRO A 394 -24.51 6.59 -3.10
CA PRO A 394 -25.21 6.83 -1.84
C PRO A 394 -25.85 5.58 -1.25
N GLY A 395 -25.96 5.52 0.08
CA GLY A 395 -26.70 4.45 0.75
C GLY A 395 -26.03 3.07 0.73
N THR A 396 -24.74 3.00 0.38
CA THR A 396 -23.96 1.76 0.42
C THR A 396 -23.83 1.17 1.84
N PHE A 397 -23.92 2.01 2.87
CA PHE A 397 -23.79 1.62 4.28
C PHE A 397 -25.04 1.97 5.07
N THR A 398 -25.40 1.11 6.03
CA THR A 398 -26.52 1.32 6.96
C THR A 398 -26.01 1.57 8.40
N GLU A 399 -26.92 1.81 9.35
CA GLU A 399 -26.53 2.01 10.76
C GLU A 399 -25.86 0.76 11.36
N ASP A 400 -26.24 -0.44 10.92
CA ASP A 400 -25.59 -1.70 11.31
C ASP A 400 -24.13 -1.78 10.85
N ASP A 401 -23.75 -0.98 9.85
CA ASP A 401 -22.40 -0.95 9.33
C ASP A 401 -21.44 -0.04 10.11
N ILE A 402 -21.97 0.81 11.01
CA ILE A 402 -21.19 1.78 11.79
C ILE A 402 -20.09 1.05 12.56
N SER A 403 -18.85 1.51 12.37
CA SER A 403 -17.69 0.87 12.98
C SER A 403 -17.70 1.11 14.49
N PRO A 404 -17.41 0.07 15.31
CA PRO A 404 -17.38 0.19 16.76
C PRO A 404 -16.23 1.08 17.25
N PHE A 405 -15.21 1.27 16.42
CA PHE A 405 -14.09 2.17 16.67
C PHE A 405 -13.78 2.96 15.40
N HIS A 406 -13.77 4.28 15.52
CA HIS A 406 -13.33 5.16 14.44
C HIS A 406 -11.99 5.79 14.82
N TRP A 407 -10.96 5.50 14.03
CA TRP A 407 -9.63 6.04 14.26
C TRP A 407 -9.63 7.58 14.24
N ARG A 408 -8.77 8.13 15.10
CA ARG A 408 -8.49 9.56 15.21
C ARG A 408 -7.16 9.87 14.55
N ASN A 409 -7.07 11.04 13.95
CA ASN A 409 -5.84 11.58 13.35
C ASN A 409 -5.84 13.10 13.51
N GLY A 410 -4.65 13.71 13.48
CA GLY A 410 -4.41 15.10 13.86
C GLY A 410 -4.09 15.25 15.34
N ARG A 411 -3.53 16.41 15.70
CA ARG A 411 -3.37 16.85 17.09
C ARG A 411 -4.56 17.75 17.42
N LEU A 412 -5.11 17.63 18.62
CA LEU A 412 -6.17 18.55 19.08
C LEU A 412 -5.60 19.98 19.04
N PRO A 413 -6.38 20.99 18.60
CA PRO A 413 -5.95 22.37 18.72
C PRO A 413 -5.81 22.73 20.20
N GLU A 414 -4.63 23.21 20.58
CA GLU A 414 -4.31 23.69 21.93
C GLU A 414 -4.08 25.22 21.95
N THR A 415 -4.44 25.89 20.86
CA THR A 415 -4.36 27.35 20.76
C THR A 415 -5.31 28.00 21.74
N VAL A 416 -4.93 29.18 22.25
CA VAL A 416 -5.78 29.99 23.15
C VAL A 416 -7.14 30.24 22.50
N GLU A 417 -7.16 30.63 21.22
CA GLU A 417 -8.38 30.82 20.43
C GLU A 417 -9.33 29.61 20.51
N TYR A 418 -8.83 28.39 20.25
CA TYR A 418 -9.69 27.20 20.29
C TYR A 418 -10.22 26.91 21.70
N LYS A 419 -9.39 27.14 22.73
CA LYS A 419 -9.76 26.91 24.12
C LYS A 419 -10.81 27.91 24.62
N GLU A 420 -10.75 29.15 24.16
CA GLU A 420 -11.78 30.16 24.44
C GLU A 420 -13.11 29.79 23.77
N TYR A 421 -13.10 29.38 22.51
CA TYR A 421 -14.31 28.86 21.85
C TYR A 421 -14.85 27.61 22.55
N GLU A 422 -13.99 26.66 22.92
CA GLU A 422 -14.37 25.44 23.64
C GLU A 422 -15.05 25.78 24.98
N ALA A 423 -14.52 26.75 25.74
CA ALA A 423 -15.05 27.17 27.03
C ALA A 423 -16.46 27.79 26.93
N ASN A 424 -16.81 28.40 25.79
CA ASN A 424 -18.14 28.96 25.54
C ASN A 424 -18.98 28.11 24.56
N ASP A 425 -18.70 26.80 24.48
CA ASP A 425 -19.39 25.84 23.61
C ASP A 425 -19.52 26.31 22.13
N PHE A 426 -18.46 26.94 21.63
CA PHE A 426 -18.32 27.45 20.27
C PHE A 426 -19.38 28.49 19.85
N LYS A 427 -20.06 29.15 20.79
CA LYS A 427 -21.03 30.22 20.49
C LYS A 427 -20.43 31.42 19.77
N ASP A 428 -19.18 31.75 20.07
CA ASP A 428 -18.47 32.89 19.47
C ASP A 428 -17.69 32.49 18.20
N TRP A 429 -17.56 31.18 17.93
CA TRP A 429 -16.90 30.70 16.72
C TRP A 429 -17.71 31.10 15.48
N ARG A 430 -17.00 31.50 14.42
CA ARG A 430 -17.58 31.87 13.12
C ARG A 430 -16.83 31.17 12.00
N LEU A 431 -17.58 30.59 11.06
CA LEU A 431 -17.06 30.09 9.80
C LEU A 431 -17.05 31.22 8.78
N LYS A 432 -15.86 31.69 8.42
CA LYS A 432 -15.70 32.68 7.34
C LYS A 432 -15.61 32.01 5.97
N VAL A 433 -16.49 32.38 5.05
CA VAL A 433 -16.50 31.91 3.66
C VAL A 433 -16.31 33.11 2.72
N TYR A 434 -15.19 33.15 2.00
CA TYR A 434 -14.75 34.35 1.28
C TYR A 434 -13.92 34.01 0.03
N GLY A 435 -13.35 35.04 -0.61
CA GLY A 435 -12.52 34.93 -1.81
C GLY A 435 -13.34 35.22 -3.06
N LEU A 436 -13.22 34.37 -4.07
CA LEU A 436 -13.93 34.46 -5.35
C LEU A 436 -15.40 33.99 -5.22
N VAL A 437 -16.20 34.72 -4.47
CA VAL A 437 -17.63 34.49 -4.22
C VAL A 437 -18.42 35.79 -4.41
N GLU A 438 -19.67 35.71 -4.87
CA GLU A 438 -20.54 36.89 -4.96
C GLU A 438 -21.00 37.38 -3.58
N ASN A 439 -21.29 36.44 -2.67
CA ASN A 439 -21.77 36.74 -1.32
C ASN A 439 -20.82 36.15 -0.27
N PRO A 440 -19.76 36.88 0.15
CA PRO A 440 -18.96 36.51 1.32
C PRO A 440 -19.84 36.44 2.57
N MET A 441 -19.67 35.40 3.38
CA MET A 441 -20.51 35.13 4.56
C MET A 441 -19.68 34.74 5.78
N GLU A 442 -20.19 35.05 6.97
CA GLU A 442 -19.72 34.50 8.24
C GLU A 442 -20.88 33.79 8.94
N PHE A 443 -20.77 32.48 9.12
CA PHE A 443 -21.81 31.67 9.76
C PHE A 443 -21.44 31.36 11.20
N SER A 444 -22.33 31.61 12.14
CA SER A 444 -22.26 30.98 13.46
C SER A 444 -22.63 29.48 13.37
N LEU A 445 -22.35 28.72 14.44
CA LEU A 445 -22.77 27.33 14.50
C LEU A 445 -24.30 27.19 14.46
N GLU A 446 -25.04 28.13 15.04
CA GLU A 446 -26.51 28.14 15.01
C GLU A 446 -27.05 28.47 13.60
N ASP A 447 -26.40 29.36 12.86
CA ASP A 447 -26.77 29.63 11.46
C ASP A 447 -26.64 28.35 10.61
N LEU A 448 -25.56 27.58 10.80
CA LEU A 448 -25.36 26.31 10.09
C LEU A 448 -26.39 25.24 10.47
N LYS A 449 -26.86 25.23 11.73
CA LYS A 449 -27.92 24.33 12.19
C LYS A 449 -29.31 24.74 11.68
N ALA A 450 -29.51 26.01 11.38
CA ALA A 450 -30.76 26.53 10.83
C ALA A 450 -30.92 26.25 9.32
N LEU A 451 -29.83 25.90 8.62
CA LEU A 451 -29.87 25.45 7.23
C LEU A 451 -30.47 24.04 7.09
N PRO A 452 -30.93 23.64 5.88
CA PRO A 452 -31.44 22.30 5.64
C PRO A 452 -30.47 21.20 6.13
N TYR A 453 -30.96 20.38 7.05
CA TYR A 453 -30.18 19.28 7.60
C TYR A 453 -29.90 18.21 6.54
N HIS A 454 -28.67 17.72 6.53
CA HIS A 454 -28.21 16.65 5.65
C HIS A 454 -27.41 15.64 6.47
N ASP A 455 -27.70 14.36 6.28
CA ASP A 455 -26.92 13.27 6.86
C ASP A 455 -26.54 12.19 5.84
N GLN A 456 -25.47 11.47 6.15
CA GLN A 456 -24.99 10.34 5.35
C GLN A 456 -24.21 9.34 6.19
N ILE A 457 -24.33 8.06 5.87
CA ILE A 457 -23.51 6.99 6.45
C ILE A 457 -22.44 6.62 5.44
N THR A 458 -21.19 6.92 5.76
CA THR A 458 -20.08 6.79 4.82
C THR A 458 -18.86 6.13 5.46
N GLN A 459 -18.08 5.46 4.63
CA GLN A 459 -16.80 4.88 5.04
C GLN A 459 -15.66 5.86 4.80
N HIS A 460 -15.03 6.28 5.88
CA HIS A 460 -13.79 7.03 5.84
C HIS A 460 -12.62 6.13 5.43
N MET A 461 -11.87 6.56 4.41
CA MET A 461 -10.69 5.85 3.91
C MET A 461 -9.43 6.67 4.18
N CYS A 462 -8.58 6.20 5.09
CA CYS A 462 -7.33 6.87 5.40
C CYS A 462 -6.22 6.44 4.44
N VAL A 463 -5.30 7.36 4.13
CA VAL A 463 -4.07 7.07 3.39
C VAL A 463 -3.18 6.04 4.10
N GLN A 464 -3.23 5.97 5.44
CA GLN A 464 -2.58 4.95 6.25
C GLN A 464 -3.27 3.58 6.17
N ALA A 465 -4.28 3.45 5.31
CA ALA A 465 -4.95 2.20 4.97
C ALA A 465 -5.81 1.56 6.09
N TRP A 466 -6.18 2.34 7.11
CA TRP A 466 -7.32 2.03 7.99
C TRP A 466 -8.61 2.64 7.44
N SER A 467 -9.74 2.02 7.81
CA SER A 467 -11.08 2.48 7.44
C SER A 467 -12.03 2.49 8.63
N GLY A 468 -13.07 3.34 8.57
CA GLY A 468 -14.14 3.35 9.56
C GLY A 468 -15.43 3.91 8.98
N VAL A 469 -16.56 3.27 9.29
CA VAL A 469 -17.90 3.73 8.91
C VAL A 469 -18.49 4.56 10.04
N ALA A 470 -19.07 5.71 9.71
CA ALA A 470 -19.84 6.52 10.65
C ALA A 470 -20.96 7.27 9.94
N LYS A 471 -21.98 7.63 10.71
CA LYS A 471 -23.03 8.56 10.31
C LYS A 471 -22.56 9.98 10.56
N TRP A 472 -22.66 10.85 9.57
CA TRP A 472 -22.30 12.26 9.64
C TRP A 472 -23.55 13.09 9.44
N GLY A 473 -23.74 14.11 10.29
CA GLY A 473 -24.89 15.03 10.22
C GLY A 473 -24.43 16.47 10.18
N GLY A 474 -25.09 17.29 9.38
CA GLY A 474 -24.64 18.67 9.13
C GLY A 474 -25.40 19.38 8.02
N VAL A 475 -24.67 20.17 7.24
CA VAL A 475 -25.19 20.88 6.07
C VAL A 475 -24.43 20.47 4.81
N SER A 476 -25.15 20.27 3.71
CA SER A 476 -24.54 19.97 2.41
C SER A 476 -23.68 21.14 1.92
N MET A 477 -22.54 20.85 1.28
CA MET A 477 -21.74 21.90 0.65
C MET A 477 -22.52 22.57 -0.48
N SER A 478 -23.41 21.88 -1.20
CA SER A 478 -24.25 22.48 -2.25
C SER A 478 -25.10 23.63 -1.71
N THR A 479 -25.67 23.47 -0.51
CA THR A 479 -26.42 24.54 0.17
C THR A 479 -25.54 25.76 0.47
N ILE A 480 -24.30 25.54 0.93
CA ILE A 480 -23.36 26.63 1.16
C ILE A 480 -23.01 27.33 -0.17
N MET A 481 -22.78 26.55 -1.22
CA MET A 481 -22.43 27.05 -2.56
C MET A 481 -23.57 27.88 -3.18
N GLU A 482 -24.83 27.50 -2.97
CA GLU A 482 -26.02 28.28 -3.40
C GLU A 482 -26.10 29.65 -2.70
N ILE A 483 -25.71 29.71 -1.43
CA ILE A 483 -25.72 30.96 -0.65
C ILE A 483 -24.59 31.89 -1.11
N VAL A 484 -23.36 31.39 -1.12
CA VAL A 484 -22.17 32.23 -1.37
C VAL A 484 -21.93 32.52 -2.85
N LYS A 485 -22.46 31.67 -3.74
CA LYS A 485 -22.34 31.77 -5.21
C LYS A 485 -20.90 32.01 -5.69
N PRO A 486 -20.06 30.97 -5.74
CA PRO A 486 -18.69 31.10 -6.24
C PRO A 486 -18.64 31.63 -7.67
N LEU A 487 -17.72 32.57 -7.91
CA LEU A 487 -17.54 33.17 -9.23
C LEU A 487 -16.99 32.15 -10.23
N PRO A 488 -17.20 32.32 -11.56
CA PRO A 488 -16.71 31.38 -12.57
C PRO A 488 -15.18 31.15 -12.55
N GLN A 489 -14.41 32.11 -12.05
CA GLN A 489 -12.96 32.02 -11.89
C GLN A 489 -12.55 31.14 -10.69
N ALA A 490 -13.44 30.90 -9.71
CA ALA A 490 -13.16 30.03 -8.58
C ALA A 490 -13.00 28.58 -9.06
N LYS A 491 -11.77 28.04 -9.00
CA LYS A 491 -11.49 26.65 -9.35
C LYS A 491 -11.22 25.77 -8.14
N TRP A 492 -10.97 26.38 -6.98
CA TRP A 492 -10.58 25.70 -5.75
C TRP A 492 -11.27 26.28 -4.53
N ALA A 493 -11.63 25.41 -3.60
CA ALA A 493 -12.06 25.74 -2.25
C ALA A 493 -10.95 25.33 -1.27
N ILE A 494 -10.42 26.29 -0.51
CA ILE A 494 -9.36 26.08 0.47
C ILE A 494 -9.97 26.06 1.84
N PHE A 495 -9.77 24.96 2.57
CA PHE A 495 -10.26 24.80 3.94
C PHE A 495 -9.12 25.03 4.92
N TYR A 496 -9.33 25.93 5.88
CA TYR A 496 -8.38 26.28 6.93
C TYR A 496 -8.82 25.73 8.27
N SER A 497 -7.88 25.14 9.00
CA SER A 497 -8.09 24.57 10.34
C SER A 497 -7.64 25.53 11.43
N MET A 498 -8.28 25.49 12.60
CA MET A 498 -7.71 25.99 13.86
C MET A 498 -6.59 25.07 14.38
N GLY A 499 -6.54 23.83 13.88
CA GLY A 499 -5.50 22.86 14.22
C GLY A 499 -4.19 23.15 13.51
N LEU A 500 -3.09 22.97 14.24
CA LEU A 500 -1.75 23.19 13.72
C LEU A 500 -1.25 22.01 12.88
N GLY A 501 -0.48 22.34 11.84
CA GLY A 501 0.42 21.42 11.17
C GLY A 501 1.48 20.90 12.13
N ALA A 502 1.94 19.68 11.90
CA ALA A 502 2.92 19.04 12.77
C ALA A 502 4.29 19.73 12.78
N THR A 503 4.62 20.44 11.69
CA THR A 503 5.83 21.24 11.46
C THR A 503 5.56 22.75 11.62
N GLY A 504 4.45 23.13 12.26
CA GLY A 504 4.03 24.52 12.46
C GLY A 504 3.06 25.04 11.40
N GLY A 505 2.52 26.24 11.67
CA GLY A 505 1.44 26.87 10.90
C GLY A 505 0.09 26.14 11.02
N ILE A 506 -0.96 26.71 10.46
CA ILE A 506 -2.27 26.04 10.43
C ILE A 506 -2.32 24.93 9.38
N PHE A 507 -3.10 23.88 9.68
CA PHE A 507 -3.41 22.85 8.69
C PHE A 507 -4.40 23.39 7.66
N TYR A 508 -4.16 23.10 6.38
CA TYR A 508 -5.07 23.48 5.31
C TYR A 508 -5.12 22.42 4.21
N ASN A 509 -6.19 22.43 3.42
CA ASN A 509 -6.27 21.63 2.22
C ASN A 509 -7.12 22.25 1.12
N ALA A 510 -6.72 22.05 -0.12
CA ALA A 510 -7.42 22.50 -1.32
C ALA A 510 -8.25 21.36 -1.94
N HIS A 511 -9.50 21.68 -2.27
CA HIS A 511 -10.42 20.83 -3.00
C HIS A 511 -10.83 21.51 -4.31
N PRO A 512 -10.95 20.78 -5.42
CA PRO A 512 -11.60 21.29 -6.63
C PRO A 512 -13.02 21.81 -6.31
N VAL A 513 -13.40 22.95 -6.87
CA VAL A 513 -14.70 23.61 -6.60
C VAL A 513 -15.90 22.76 -7.01
N ASP A 514 -15.77 21.99 -8.09
CA ASP A 514 -16.78 21.05 -8.59
C ASP A 514 -17.14 19.99 -7.54
N GLN A 515 -16.18 19.53 -6.74
CA GLN A 515 -16.44 18.59 -5.65
C GLN A 515 -17.32 19.18 -4.55
N MET A 516 -17.40 20.51 -4.42
CA MET A 516 -18.26 21.14 -3.40
C MET A 516 -19.74 21.10 -3.78
N TRP A 517 -20.06 20.88 -5.05
CA TRP A 517 -21.42 20.60 -5.52
C TRP A 517 -21.82 19.13 -5.37
N HIS A 518 -20.87 18.29 -4.97
CA HIS A 518 -21.10 16.86 -4.87
C HIS A 518 -22.03 16.54 -3.69
N HIS A 519 -22.98 15.64 -3.91
CA HIS A 519 -24.00 15.29 -2.91
C HIS A 519 -23.43 14.61 -1.65
N MET A 520 -22.19 14.09 -1.71
CA MET A 520 -21.46 13.55 -0.54
C MET A 520 -20.41 14.51 0.06
N SER A 521 -20.42 15.77 -0.36
CA SER A 521 -19.61 16.84 0.23
C SER A 521 -20.47 17.63 1.22
N MET A 522 -20.04 17.69 2.48
CA MET A 522 -20.79 18.36 3.54
C MET A 522 -19.89 18.94 4.63
N LEU A 523 -20.43 19.90 5.36
CA LEU A 523 -19.88 20.37 6.63
C LEU A 523 -20.62 19.65 7.76
N ALA A 524 -19.94 18.75 8.45
CA ALA A 524 -20.53 17.97 9.53
C ALA A 524 -20.27 18.65 10.88
N TYR A 525 -21.31 18.71 11.71
CA TYR A 525 -21.26 19.09 13.12
C TYR A 525 -21.74 17.97 14.06
N ASN A 526 -22.32 16.90 13.51
CA ASN A 526 -22.69 15.67 14.22
C ASN A 526 -21.94 14.44 13.68
N MET A 527 -21.70 13.47 14.56
CA MET A 527 -21.21 12.13 14.26
C MET A 527 -22.00 11.11 15.08
N ASN A 528 -22.60 10.11 14.42
CA ASN A 528 -23.44 9.08 15.03
C ASN A 528 -24.54 9.69 15.93
N ASP A 529 -25.28 10.65 15.37
CA ASP A 529 -26.41 11.36 16.02
C ASP A 529 -26.05 12.14 17.30
N GLN A 530 -24.77 12.33 17.56
CA GLN A 530 -24.24 13.15 18.66
C GLN A 530 -23.41 14.30 18.11
N PRO A 531 -23.23 15.41 18.88
CA PRO A 531 -22.27 16.44 18.52
C PRO A 531 -20.88 15.82 18.27
N LEU A 532 -20.13 16.40 17.33
CA LEU A 532 -18.78 15.91 17.03
C LEU A 532 -17.94 15.75 18.30
N PRO A 533 -17.30 14.60 18.51
CA PRO A 533 -16.25 14.51 19.52
C PRO A 533 -15.11 15.48 19.17
N TYR A 534 -14.44 16.03 20.19
CA TYR A 534 -13.37 17.01 19.99
C TYR A 534 -12.29 16.54 19.00
N MET A 535 -11.79 15.31 19.15
CA MET A 535 -10.79 14.72 18.25
C MET A 535 -11.28 14.44 16.82
N HIS A 536 -12.60 14.49 16.59
CA HIS A 536 -13.21 14.35 15.27
C HIS A 536 -13.51 15.70 14.61
N GLY A 537 -13.19 16.83 15.25
CA GLY A 537 -13.20 18.14 14.61
C GLY A 537 -14.25 19.12 15.11
N ARG A 538 -14.75 18.97 16.36
CA ARG A 538 -15.72 19.91 16.96
C ARG A 538 -15.22 21.37 16.88
N PRO A 539 -16.01 22.35 16.41
CA PRO A 539 -17.45 22.29 16.17
C PRO A 539 -17.84 21.83 14.77
N LEU A 540 -16.91 21.90 13.80
CA LEU A 540 -17.22 21.67 12.39
C LEU A 540 -16.04 21.01 11.65
N ARG A 541 -16.36 20.03 10.80
CA ARG A 541 -15.39 19.38 9.90
C ARG A 541 -15.92 19.24 8.48
N LEU A 542 -15.00 19.10 7.54
CA LEU A 542 -15.31 18.71 6.16
C LEU A 542 -15.49 17.20 6.07
N ARG A 543 -16.50 16.77 5.32
CA ARG A 543 -16.62 15.45 4.72
C ARG A 543 -16.71 15.61 3.21
N ASN A 544 -15.93 14.82 2.49
CA ASN A 544 -15.90 14.76 1.03
C ASN A 544 -15.41 13.35 0.66
N GLU A 545 -16.35 12.44 0.43
CA GLU A 545 -16.04 11.02 0.21
C GLU A 545 -15.39 10.73 -1.15
N LEU A 546 -15.16 11.77 -1.97
CA LEU A 546 -14.33 11.65 -3.17
C LEU A 546 -12.83 11.63 -2.85
N GLN A 547 -12.44 11.94 -1.61
CA GLN A 547 -11.05 12.17 -1.21
C GLN A 547 -10.64 11.32 0.00
N HIS A 548 -9.33 11.16 0.19
CA HIS A 548 -8.78 10.49 1.37
C HIS A 548 -8.94 11.33 2.66
N GLY A 549 -8.92 10.64 3.80
CA GLY A 549 -9.13 11.26 5.11
C GLY A 549 -8.22 12.45 5.48
N TYR A 550 -6.99 12.52 4.95
CA TYR A 550 -6.09 13.64 5.23
C TYR A 550 -6.53 14.95 4.54
N LYS A 551 -7.35 14.87 3.49
CA LYS A 551 -7.97 16.00 2.79
C LYS A 551 -9.14 16.61 3.58
N LEU A 552 -9.73 15.83 4.49
CA LEU A 552 -10.94 16.17 5.24
C LEU A 552 -10.62 16.99 6.48
N VAL A 553 -10.49 18.30 6.29
CA VAL A 553 -10.09 19.27 7.33
C VAL A 553 -11.04 19.21 8.53
N LYS A 554 -10.45 19.19 9.73
CA LYS A 554 -11.13 19.24 11.03
C LYS A 554 -10.98 20.63 11.64
N TRP A 555 -11.85 20.98 12.60
CA TRP A 555 -11.76 22.25 13.33
C TRP A 555 -11.71 23.44 12.37
N ILE A 556 -12.64 23.47 11.41
CA ILE A 556 -12.59 24.46 10.34
C ILE A 556 -12.76 25.87 10.94
N LYS A 557 -11.93 26.83 10.51
CA LYS A 557 -12.10 28.27 10.77
C LYS A 557 -12.47 29.07 9.53
N GLY A 558 -12.21 28.54 8.34
CA GLY A 558 -12.54 29.26 7.11
C GLY A 558 -12.49 28.45 5.83
N ILE A 559 -13.21 28.98 4.83
CA ILE A 559 -13.25 28.49 3.46
C ILE A 559 -12.95 29.66 2.53
N GLU A 560 -11.97 29.50 1.65
CA GLU A 560 -11.61 30.51 0.67
C GLU A 560 -11.70 29.95 -0.75
N PHE A 561 -12.45 30.63 -1.61
CA PHE A 561 -12.55 30.29 -3.02
C PHE A 561 -11.48 31.03 -3.83
N VAL A 562 -10.69 30.28 -4.59
CA VAL A 562 -9.52 30.82 -5.31
C VAL A 562 -9.43 30.26 -6.72
N GLU A 563 -8.76 30.99 -7.61
CA GLU A 563 -8.50 30.53 -8.98
C GLU A 563 -7.43 29.44 -9.00
N SER A 564 -6.42 29.57 -8.14
CA SER A 564 -5.28 28.65 -8.08
C SER A 564 -4.80 28.48 -6.65
N TYR A 565 -4.60 27.23 -6.22
CA TYR A 565 -3.96 26.92 -4.94
C TYR A 565 -2.43 27.10 -4.97
N LYS A 566 -1.82 27.31 -6.14
CA LYS A 566 -0.34 27.31 -6.30
C LYS A 566 0.36 28.42 -5.52
N GLU A 567 -0.38 29.48 -5.17
CA GLU A 567 0.14 30.62 -4.42
C GLU A 567 0.00 30.46 -2.90
N ILE A 568 -0.65 29.37 -2.44
CA ILE A 568 -0.97 29.12 -1.04
C ILE A 568 -0.05 28.05 -0.48
N GLY A 569 0.56 28.33 0.66
CA GLY A 569 1.59 27.47 1.26
C GLY A 569 2.80 27.32 0.32
N SER A 570 3.23 26.07 0.10
CA SER A 570 4.27 25.73 -0.89
C SER A 570 3.69 25.41 -2.27
N GLY A 571 2.39 25.63 -2.49
CA GLY A 571 1.77 25.51 -3.80
C GLY A 571 1.47 24.09 -4.26
N HIS A 572 1.45 23.10 -3.35
CA HIS A 572 1.08 21.72 -3.69
C HIS A 572 -0.34 21.32 -3.28
N GLY A 573 -1.13 22.26 -2.74
CA GLY A 573 -2.57 22.10 -2.55
C GLY A 573 -2.99 21.59 -1.17
N GLY A 574 -2.10 21.63 -0.18
CA GLY A 574 -2.44 21.31 1.20
C GLY A 574 -1.22 20.97 2.06
N TYR A 575 -1.44 20.95 3.37
CA TYR A 575 -0.35 20.73 4.33
C TYR A 575 0.38 19.39 4.12
N SER A 576 -0.34 18.30 3.82
CA SER A 576 0.29 16.98 3.66
C SER A 576 1.02 16.86 2.31
N GLU A 577 0.56 17.56 1.28
CA GLU A 577 1.21 17.65 -0.01
C GLU A 577 2.50 18.49 0.07
N ASP A 578 2.45 19.58 0.82
CA ASP A 578 3.57 20.49 1.04
C ASP A 578 4.65 19.89 1.95
N HIS A 579 4.26 19.27 3.06
CA HIS A 579 5.22 18.83 4.09
C HIS A 579 5.48 17.33 4.11
N LYS A 580 4.56 16.52 3.56
CA LYS A 580 4.66 15.04 3.57
C LYS A 580 4.72 14.41 2.17
N PHE A 581 4.79 15.23 1.12
CA PHE A 581 4.90 14.79 -0.27
C PHE A 581 3.74 13.90 -0.75
N PHE A 582 2.55 14.06 -0.16
CA PHE A 582 1.36 13.37 -0.65
C PHE A 582 0.96 13.89 -2.03
N GLY A 583 0.30 13.05 -2.82
CA GLY A 583 -0.21 13.44 -4.13
C GLY A 583 -1.53 14.18 -4.02
N ARG A 584 -1.79 15.12 -4.93
CA ARG A 584 -3.08 15.81 -5.01
C ARG A 584 -4.22 14.86 -5.39
N HIS A 585 -3.92 13.95 -6.31
CA HIS A 585 -4.80 12.89 -6.78
C HIS A 585 -4.27 11.58 -6.19
N GLN A 586 -4.96 11.03 -5.20
CA GLN A 586 -4.62 9.74 -4.63
C GLN A 586 -5.91 8.94 -4.51
N THR A 587 -6.39 8.43 -5.64
CA THR A 587 -7.53 7.51 -5.69
C THR A 587 -7.15 6.04 -5.48
N ILE A 588 -5.84 5.77 -5.39
CA ILE A 588 -5.21 4.46 -5.18
C ILE A 588 -4.16 4.66 -4.12
#